data_AF-A0A7S2CAB9-F1
#
_entry.id   AF-A0A7S2CAB9-F1
#
_cell.length_a   1.000
_cell.length_b   1.000
_cell.length_c   1.000
_cell.angle_alpha   90.00
_cell.angle_beta   90.00
_cell.angle_gamma   90.00
#
_symmetry.space_group_name_H-M   'P 1'
#
loop_
_entity.id
_entity.type
_entity.pdbx_description
1 polymer ?
#
loop_
_entity_poly.entity_id
_entity_poly.type
_entity_poly.pdbx_seq_one_letter_code
_entity_poly.pdbx_strand_id
1 'polypeptide(L)'
;ALADELATLSGSDIGSETLRILRVVRVLRVLRLLKGAAELKRLVLMLLLCIPSLFNVGCVLLLLVFIYAVLGVQLFTFVRHGGEALNDEANFDTLPNAALVL
;
A
#
# COMPACT_ATOMS: atom_id res chain seq x y z
N ALA A 1 38.56 -3.32 -11.54
CA ALA A 1 38.39 -3.46 -10.08
C ALA A 1 37.19 -2.65 -9.60
N LEU A 2 37.27 -1.32 -9.49
CA LEU A 2 36.16 -0.49 -8.95
C LEU A 2 34.88 -0.47 -9.81
N ALA A 3 34.99 -0.56 -11.15
CA ALA A 3 33.83 -0.61 -12.04
C ALA A 3 33.07 -1.95 -11.98
N ASP A 4 33.76 -3.04 -11.62
CA ASP A 4 33.19 -4.40 -11.54
C ASP A 4 32.41 -4.57 -10.23
N GLU A 5 32.89 -3.94 -9.15
CA GLU A 5 32.21 -3.89 -7.84
C GLU A 5 30.90 -3.09 -7.89
N LEU A 6 30.88 -1.96 -8.62
CA LEU A 6 29.66 -1.16 -8.85
C LEU A 6 28.62 -1.90 -9.72
N ALA A 7 29.07 -2.68 -10.70
CA ALA A 7 28.18 -3.51 -11.52
C ALA A 7 27.58 -4.68 -10.71
N THR A 8 28.35 -5.24 -9.78
CA THR A 8 27.91 -6.37 -8.94
C THR A 8 26.94 -5.93 -7.83
N LEU A 9 27.07 -4.71 -7.30
CA LEU A 9 26.10 -4.13 -6.35
C LEU A 9 24.77 -3.78 -7.02
N SER A 10 24.80 -3.20 -8.22
CA SER A 10 23.57 -2.95 -9.02
C SER A 10 22.88 -4.25 -9.44
N GLY A 11 23.64 -5.29 -9.81
CA GLY A 11 23.11 -6.60 -10.19
C GLY A 11 22.43 -7.37 -9.04
N SER A 12 22.85 -7.15 -7.79
CA SER A 12 22.30 -7.83 -6.61
C SER A 12 20.93 -7.29 -6.20
N ASP A 13 20.76 -5.97 -6.20
CA ASP A 13 19.48 -5.32 -5.88
C ASP A 13 18.42 -5.63 -6.95
N ILE A 14 18.81 -5.57 -8.22
CA ILE A 14 17.93 -5.93 -9.35
C ILE A 14 17.54 -7.42 -9.28
N GLY A 15 18.47 -8.30 -8.86
CA GLY A 15 18.18 -9.73 -8.67
C GLY A 15 17.12 -9.97 -7.59
N SER A 16 17.22 -9.29 -6.45
CA SER A 16 16.28 -9.46 -5.33
C SER A 16 14.86 -8.93 -5.64
N GLU A 17 14.77 -7.76 -6.26
CA GLU A 17 13.50 -7.14 -6.70
C GLU A 17 12.84 -7.96 -7.82
N THR A 18 13.63 -8.42 -8.79
CA THR A 18 13.12 -9.28 -9.89
C THR A 18 12.60 -10.61 -9.37
N LEU A 19 13.29 -11.22 -8.40
CA LEU A 19 12.83 -12.46 -7.75
C LEU A 19 11.55 -12.25 -6.94
N ARG A 20 11.37 -11.09 -6.29
CA ARG A 20 10.10 -10.71 -5.63
C ARG A 20 8.96 -10.57 -6.64
N ILE A 21 9.20 -9.86 -7.75
CA ILE A 21 8.19 -9.67 -8.81
C ILE A 21 7.81 -11.01 -9.46
N LEU A 22 8.77 -11.90 -9.71
CA LEU A 22 8.52 -13.26 -10.22
C LEU A 22 7.65 -14.11 -9.27
N ARG A 23 7.72 -13.88 -7.96
CA ARG A 23 6.79 -14.50 -6.99
C ARG A 23 5.38 -13.95 -7.14
N VAL A 24 5.22 -12.64 -7.32
CA VAL A 24 3.91 -11.99 -7.53
C VAL A 24 3.25 -12.48 -8.83
N VAL A 25 4.01 -12.74 -9.89
CA VAL A 25 3.50 -13.32 -11.15
C VAL A 25 2.86 -14.71 -10.94
N ARG A 26 3.32 -15.50 -9.96
CA ARG A 26 2.67 -16.79 -9.64
C ARG A 26 1.27 -16.59 -9.04
N VAL A 27 1.09 -15.57 -8.22
CA VAL A 27 -0.24 -15.19 -7.70
C VAL A 27 -1.16 -14.75 -8.84
N LEU A 28 -0.62 -14.03 -9.83
CA LEU A 28 -1.33 -13.68 -11.06
C LEU A 28 -1.75 -14.91 -11.90
N ARG A 29 -0.93 -15.99 -11.90
CA ARG A 29 -1.33 -17.28 -12.52
C ARG A 29 -2.51 -17.90 -11.79
N VAL A 30 -2.55 -17.85 -10.45
CA VAL A 30 -3.70 -18.33 -9.68
C VAL A 30 -4.95 -17.50 -10.03
N LEU A 31 -4.84 -16.17 -10.12
CA LEU A 31 -5.90 -15.31 -10.65
C LEU A 31 -6.33 -15.66 -12.09
N ARG A 32 -5.44 -16.21 -12.93
CA ARG A 32 -5.79 -16.78 -14.23
C ARG A 32 -6.56 -18.11 -14.12
N LEU A 33 -6.24 -18.98 -13.14
CA LEU A 33 -7.02 -20.20 -12.86
C LEU A 33 -8.45 -19.84 -12.39
N LEU A 34 -8.61 -18.75 -11.63
CA LEU A 34 -9.93 -18.20 -11.29
C LEU A 34 -10.76 -17.78 -12.53
N LYS A 35 -10.12 -17.48 -13.68
CA LYS A 35 -10.82 -17.20 -14.95
C LYS A 35 -11.36 -18.46 -15.65
N GLY A 36 -10.92 -19.66 -15.26
CA GLY A 36 -11.38 -20.92 -15.83
C GLY A 36 -12.75 -21.37 -15.33
N ALA A 37 -13.15 -20.93 -14.14
CA ALA A 37 -14.48 -21.17 -13.59
C ALA A 37 -15.43 -20.03 -13.95
N ALA A 38 -16.42 -20.30 -14.81
CA ALA A 38 -17.36 -19.29 -15.32
C ALA A 38 -18.12 -18.56 -14.20
N GLU A 39 -18.49 -19.25 -13.13
CA GLU A 39 -19.16 -18.69 -11.95
C GLU A 39 -18.28 -17.68 -11.20
N LEU A 40 -17.00 -18.01 -10.99
CA LEU A 40 -16.07 -17.15 -10.25
C LEU A 40 -15.72 -15.89 -11.04
N LYS A 41 -15.61 -15.99 -12.37
CA LYS A 41 -15.44 -14.84 -13.25
C LYS A 41 -16.62 -13.86 -13.13
N ARG A 42 -17.85 -14.36 -13.01
CA ARG A 42 -19.04 -13.52 -12.87
C ARG A 42 -19.00 -12.71 -11.57
N LEU A 43 -18.63 -13.36 -10.47
CA LEU A 43 -18.45 -12.69 -9.17
C LEU A 43 -17.35 -11.63 -9.20
N VAL A 44 -16.17 -11.96 -9.74
CA VAL A 44 -15.05 -11.02 -9.86
C VAL A 44 -15.40 -9.84 -10.77
N LEU A 45 -16.16 -10.07 -11.85
CA LEU A 45 -16.60 -9.00 -12.74
C LEU A 45 -17.61 -8.07 -12.04
N MET A 46 -18.52 -8.60 -11.22
CA MET A 46 -19.39 -7.76 -10.40
C MET A 46 -18.59 -6.97 -9.36
N LEU A 47 -17.61 -7.60 -8.71
CA LEU A 47 -16.71 -6.90 -7.78
C LEU A 47 -16.00 -5.73 -8.47
N LEU A 48 -15.41 -5.98 -9.65
CA LEU A 48 -14.77 -4.93 -10.46
C LEU A 48 -15.75 -3.84 -10.90
N LEU A 49 -17.01 -4.20 -11.19
CA LEU A 49 -18.05 -3.25 -11.56
C LEU A 49 -18.48 -2.36 -10.37
N CYS A 50 -18.37 -2.86 -9.13
CA CYS A 50 -18.64 -2.09 -7.92
C CYS A 50 -17.50 -1.11 -7.55
N ILE A 51 -16.24 -1.40 -7.94
CA ILE A 51 -15.08 -0.53 -7.67
C ILE A 51 -15.31 0.95 -8.06
N PRO A 52 -15.81 1.31 -9.26
CA PRO A 52 -16.05 2.72 -9.61
C PRO A 52 -17.12 3.40 -8.73
N SER A 53 -18.12 2.66 -8.26
CA SER A 53 -19.11 3.19 -7.31
C SER A 53 -18.50 3.38 -5.91
N LEU A 54 -17.70 2.41 -5.46
CA LEU A 54 -16.90 2.50 -4.24
C LEU A 54 -15.88 3.65 -4.30
N PHE A 55 -15.34 3.97 -5.48
CA PHE A 55 -14.38 5.05 -5.64
C PHE A 55 -14.97 6.42 -5.28
N ASN A 56 -16.23 6.69 -5.64
CA ASN A 56 -16.89 7.95 -5.29
C ASN A 56 -17.02 8.11 -3.76
N VAL A 57 -17.52 7.06 -3.08
CA VAL A 57 -17.61 7.04 -1.61
C VAL A 57 -16.23 7.08 -0.96
N GLY A 58 -15.26 6.35 -1.54
CA GLY A 58 -13.88 6.31 -1.11
C GLY A 58 -13.18 7.65 -1.23
N CYS A 59 -13.46 8.45 -2.27
CA CYS A 59 -12.95 9.81 -2.42
C CYS A 59 -13.47 10.73 -1.31
N VAL A 60 -14.77 10.65 -0.99
CA VAL A 60 -15.35 11.42 0.11
C VAL A 60 -14.76 10.99 1.46
N LEU A 61 -14.60 9.67 1.67
CA LEU A 61 -13.95 9.13 2.86
C LEU A 61 -12.50 9.59 2.99
N LEU A 62 -11.73 9.55 1.89
CA LEU A 62 -10.34 10.04 1.85
C LEU A 62 -10.24 11.52 2.17
N LEU A 63 -11.18 12.33 1.66
CA LEU A 63 -11.23 13.76 1.98
C LEU A 63 -11.51 13.98 3.47
N LEU A 64 -12.39 13.18 4.06
CA LEU A 64 -12.65 13.22 5.50
C LEU A 64 -11.41 12.83 6.30
N VAL A 65 -10.75 11.71 5.96
CA VAL A 65 -9.48 11.27 6.58
C VAL A 65 -8.41 12.35 6.45
N PHE A 66 -8.33 13.04 5.30
CA PHE A 66 -7.38 14.13 5.09
C PHE A 66 -7.61 15.31 6.04
N ILE A 67 -8.86 15.75 6.22
CA ILE A 67 -9.18 16.83 7.17
C ILE A 67 -8.81 16.42 8.60
N TYR A 68 -9.17 15.20 9.01
CA TYR A 68 -8.83 14.70 10.34
C TYR A 68 -7.33 14.49 10.55
N ALA A 69 -6.60 14.04 9.53
CA ALA A 69 -5.15 13.89 9.58
C ALA A 69 -4.46 15.24 9.79
N VAL A 70 -4.89 16.30 9.08
CA VAL A 70 -4.34 17.66 9.27
C VAL A 70 -4.65 18.19 10.66
N LEU A 71 -5.87 17.99 11.17
CA LEU A 71 -6.22 18.36 12.55
C LEU A 71 -5.40 17.57 13.57
N GLY A 72 -5.18 16.28 13.33
CA GLY A 72 -4.37 15.40 14.17
C GLY A 72 -2.91 15.83 14.25
N VAL A 73 -2.29 16.18 13.14
CA VAL A 73 -0.91 16.71 13.11
C VAL A 73 -0.84 18.02 13.91
N GLN A 74 -1.76 18.95 13.67
CA GLN A 74 -1.73 20.26 14.35
C GLN A 74 -1.94 20.17 15.87
N LEU A 75 -2.67 19.15 16.34
CA LEU A 75 -2.98 18.98 17.76
C LEU A 75 -1.99 18.07 18.51
N PHE A 76 -1.46 17.04 17.83
CA PHE A 76 -0.68 15.97 18.46
C PHE A 76 0.78 15.86 18.01
N THR A 77 1.29 16.75 17.14
CA THR A 77 2.71 16.73 16.72
C THR A 77 3.72 16.94 17.87
N PHE A 78 3.29 17.50 19.01
CA PHE A 78 4.17 17.74 20.17
C PHE A 78 3.95 16.74 21.32
N VAL A 79 3.13 15.70 21.12
CA VAL A 79 2.95 14.65 22.14
C VAL A 79 4.20 13.78 22.22
N ARG A 80 4.59 13.43 23.45
CA ARG A 80 5.73 12.53 23.70
C ARG A 80 5.43 11.13 23.16
N HIS A 81 6.19 10.70 22.16
CA HIS A 81 6.22 9.31 21.69
C HIS A 81 6.76 8.43 22.82
N GLY A 82 5.89 7.64 23.44
CA GLY A 82 6.24 6.96 24.70
C GLY A 82 5.29 5.85 25.14
N GLY A 83 4.41 5.37 24.27
CA GLY A 83 3.49 4.29 24.59
C GLY A 83 3.09 3.48 23.36
N GLU A 84 2.63 2.24 23.57
CA GLU A 84 2.31 1.25 22.54
C GLU A 84 1.34 1.73 21.44
N ALA A 85 0.60 2.81 21.68
CA ALA A 85 -0.35 3.41 20.75
C ALA A 85 0.22 4.55 19.87
N LEU A 86 1.34 5.18 20.26
CA LEU A 86 2.03 6.23 19.50
C LEU A 86 3.51 5.89 19.45
N ASN A 87 3.86 5.11 18.43
CA ASN A 87 5.21 4.63 18.15
C ASN A 87 5.83 5.44 17.01
N ASP A 88 7.15 5.32 16.82
CA ASP A 88 7.88 6.02 15.75
C ASP A 88 7.34 5.70 14.33
N GLU A 89 6.66 4.56 14.15
CA GLU A 89 6.05 4.14 12.88
C GLU A 89 4.57 4.59 12.73
N ALA A 90 3.88 4.88 13.84
CA ALA A 90 2.46 5.22 13.88
C ALA A 90 2.27 6.53 14.64
N ASN A 91 2.66 7.64 14.00
CA ASN A 91 2.68 8.97 14.59
C ASN A 91 1.87 10.00 13.78
N PHE A 92 1.62 11.14 14.41
CA PHE A 92 0.99 12.31 13.81
C PHE A 92 2.01 13.40 13.41
N ASP A 93 3.27 13.04 13.17
CA ASP A 93 4.31 14.02 12.83
C ASP A 93 4.28 14.39 11.35
N THR A 94 3.90 13.44 10.49
CA THR A 94 3.77 13.66 9.05
C THR A 94 2.35 13.34 8.59
N LEU A 95 1.89 14.10 7.58
CA LEU A 95 0.57 13.91 6.98
C LEU A 95 0.29 12.46 6.52
N PRO A 96 1.21 11.75 5.80
CA PRO A 96 0.95 10.38 5.39
C PRO A 96 0.86 9.41 6.59
N ASN A 97 1.69 9.58 7.62
CA ASN A 97 1.61 8.75 8.82
C ASN A 97 0.32 9.02 9.59
N ALA A 98 -0.05 10.29 9.75
CA ALA A 98 -1.29 10.71 10.38
C ALA A 98 -2.53 10.17 9.64
N ALA A 99 -2.48 10.12 8.30
CA ALA A 99 -3.54 9.57 7.49
C ALA A 99 -3.61 8.03 7.51
N LEU A 100 -2.52 7.34 7.85
CA LEU A 100 -2.50 5.88 8.01
C LEU A 100 -2.95 5.43 9.40
N VAL A 101 -2.77 6.27 10.42
CA VAL A 101 -3.21 5.99 11.80
C VAL A 101 -4.72 6.14 11.97
N LEU A 102 -5.35 7.00 11.16
CA LEU A 102 -6.77 7.33 11.21
C LEU A 102 -7.64 6.36 10.40
#